data_AF-R7LGI3-F1
#
_entry.id   AF-R7LGI3-F1
#
_cell.length_a   1.000
_cell.length_b   1.000
_cell.length_c   1.000
_cell.angle_alpha   90.00
_cell.angle_beta   90.00
_cell.angle_gamma   90.00
#
_symmetry.space_group_name_H-M   'P 1'
#
loop_
_entity.id
_entity.type
_entity.pdbx_description
1 polymer ?
#
loop_
_entity_poly.entity_id
_entity_poly.type
_entity_poly.pdbx_seq_one_letter_code
_entity_poly.pdbx_strand_id
1 'polypeptide(L)'
;MNLNTDIYSSWITNRAHPYTAADVPDSFCIDLRGFCMPTTSRNITSRYGYRPTFRRVHKGLDIKVYTGDTIVSAFDGKVRVVRYDAGGYGNYVVIRHNNGLETIYGHLSKQLVKGDQEVRAGEPIGLGGNTGRSFGSHLHFETRLAGEAINPELLFNFQAQDVTGDYYTFVKNEKEFDKTPATTLASNTERRNNHYYKVRKGETLSGIADKLGIATDELMRNNRLSKKSRIRPGQILRY
;
A
#
# COMPACT_ATOMS: atom_id res chain seq x y z
N MET A 1 12.25 -19.46 -5.63
CA MET A 1 11.78 -19.83 -4.28
C MET A 1 10.50 -19.06 -4.02
N ASN A 2 9.36 -19.75 -3.88
CA ASN A 2 8.11 -19.13 -3.46
C ASN A 2 8.26 -18.69 -2.00
N LEU A 3 8.57 -17.41 -1.80
CA LEU A 3 8.37 -16.78 -0.50
C LEU A 3 6.85 -16.83 -0.28
N ASN A 4 6.41 -17.60 0.71
CA ASN A 4 5.00 -17.62 1.09
C ASN A 4 4.64 -16.21 1.60
N THR A 5 4.06 -15.39 0.73
CA THR A 5 3.68 -13.99 1.00
C THR A 5 2.29 -13.88 1.60
N ASP A 6 1.55 -15.00 1.71
CA ASP A 6 0.24 -15.02 2.32
C ASP A 6 0.35 -14.96 3.84
N ILE A 7 0.18 -13.75 4.38
CA ILE A 7 0.15 -13.46 5.81
C ILE A 7 -1.27 -13.54 6.40
N TYR A 8 -2.27 -13.88 5.58
CA TYR A 8 -3.65 -13.84 5.99
C TYR A 8 -4.10 -15.21 6.52
N SER A 9 -4.69 -15.22 7.70
CA SER A 9 -5.19 -16.43 8.36
C SER A 9 -6.44 -17.02 7.70
N SER A 10 -7.13 -16.25 6.85
CA SER A 10 -8.39 -16.66 6.22
C SER A 10 -8.73 -15.88 4.94
N TRP A 11 -9.69 -16.41 4.18
CA TRP A 11 -10.28 -15.80 2.98
C TRP A 11 -11.72 -15.37 3.27
N ILE A 12 -11.89 -14.26 4.00
CA ILE A 12 -13.22 -13.75 4.38
C ILE A 12 -13.71 -12.79 3.31
N THR A 13 -14.88 -13.04 2.71
CA THR A 13 -15.39 -12.30 1.53
C THR A 13 -16.59 -11.39 1.81
N ASN A 14 -17.11 -11.38 3.04
CA ASN A 14 -18.36 -10.68 3.38
C ASN A 14 -18.18 -9.22 3.86
N ARG A 15 -16.96 -8.76 4.11
CA ARG A 15 -16.65 -7.39 4.59
C ARG A 15 -15.26 -6.93 4.18
N ALA A 16 -15.07 -5.62 4.11
CA ALA A 16 -13.79 -5.01 3.74
C ALA A 16 -12.67 -5.31 4.75
N HIS A 17 -12.96 -5.29 6.07
CA HIS A 17 -11.92 -5.40 7.11
C HIS A 17 -12.23 -6.51 8.11
N PRO A 18 -11.89 -7.77 7.79
CA PRO A 18 -12.16 -8.89 8.68
C PRO A 18 -10.99 -9.25 9.61
N TYR A 19 -9.79 -8.75 9.35
CA TYR A 19 -8.56 -9.09 10.08
C TYR A 19 -8.30 -8.14 11.25
N THR A 20 -7.56 -8.63 12.23
CA THR A 20 -7.28 -7.92 13.49
C THR A 20 -5.80 -7.61 13.62
N ALA A 21 -5.45 -6.76 14.59
CA ALA A 21 -4.05 -6.46 14.91
C ALA A 21 -3.21 -7.68 15.27
N ALA A 22 -3.82 -8.83 15.60
CA ALA A 22 -3.12 -10.09 15.84
C ALA A 22 -2.58 -10.73 14.55
N ASP A 23 -3.24 -10.51 13.41
CA ASP A 23 -2.84 -11.04 12.10
C ASP A 23 -1.69 -10.23 11.47
N VAL A 24 -1.44 -9.01 11.98
CA VAL A 24 -0.44 -8.08 11.44
C VAL A 24 0.96 -8.46 11.92
N PRO A 25 1.90 -8.78 11.00
CA PRO A 25 3.28 -9.12 11.36
C PRO A 25 4.03 -7.92 11.94
N ASP A 26 5.05 -8.18 12.77
CA ASP A 26 5.89 -7.11 13.33
C ASP A 26 6.63 -6.31 12.26
N SER A 27 7.04 -6.98 11.19
CA SER A 27 7.61 -6.35 10.00
C SER A 27 7.32 -7.18 8.76
N PHE A 28 7.10 -6.50 7.63
CA PHE A 28 6.84 -7.14 6.35
C PHE A 28 7.37 -6.28 5.19
N CYS A 29 8.12 -6.90 4.28
CA CYS A 29 8.64 -6.22 3.10
C CYS A 29 7.67 -6.45 1.94
N ILE A 30 7.12 -5.36 1.43
CA ILE A 30 6.15 -5.32 0.34
C ILE A 30 6.90 -4.97 -0.93
N ASP A 31 6.78 -5.82 -1.95
CA ASP A 31 7.29 -5.57 -3.30
C ASP A 31 6.28 -4.71 -4.07
N LEU A 32 6.70 -3.52 -4.49
CA LEU A 32 5.86 -2.56 -5.21
C LEU A 32 6.10 -2.58 -6.72
N ARG A 33 6.99 -3.43 -7.22
CA ARG A 33 7.21 -3.56 -8.67
C ARG A 33 6.00 -4.22 -9.34
N GLY A 34 5.82 -3.95 -10.64
CA GLY A 34 4.65 -4.42 -11.38
C GLY A 34 3.35 -3.69 -11.00
N PHE A 35 3.46 -2.56 -10.30
CA PHE A 35 2.36 -1.67 -9.98
C PHE A 35 1.75 -1.01 -11.22
N CYS A 36 0.45 -0.72 -11.14
CA CYS A 36 -0.26 0.20 -12.02
C CYS A 36 -1.06 1.20 -11.19
N MET A 37 -1.06 2.48 -11.55
CA MET A 37 -1.87 3.47 -10.82
C MET A 37 -3.37 3.19 -11.03
N PRO A 38 -4.19 3.17 -9.97
CA PRO A 38 -5.60 2.76 -10.07
C PRO A 38 -6.48 3.73 -10.88
N THR A 39 -5.98 4.95 -11.13
CA THR A 39 -6.59 5.96 -11.99
C THR A 39 -5.49 6.88 -12.54
N THR A 40 -5.70 7.43 -13.73
CA THR A 40 -4.80 8.42 -14.35
C THR A 40 -4.87 9.81 -13.71
N SER A 41 -5.83 10.02 -12.80
CA SER A 41 -5.96 11.28 -12.07
C SER A 41 -4.82 11.48 -11.07
N ARG A 42 -4.27 12.70 -11.06
CA ARG A 42 -3.20 13.13 -10.15
C ARG A 42 -3.70 14.01 -9.01
N ASN A 43 -5.01 14.26 -8.95
CA ASN A 43 -5.58 15.23 -8.02
C ASN A 43 -6.12 14.52 -6.77
N ILE A 44 -5.38 14.63 -5.67
CA ILE A 44 -5.79 14.15 -4.35
C ILE A 44 -6.68 15.21 -3.69
N THR A 45 -7.92 14.83 -3.37
CA THR A 45 -8.90 15.73 -2.74
C THR A 45 -8.98 15.53 -1.23
N SER A 46 -8.63 14.36 -0.71
CA SER A 46 -8.53 14.11 0.73
C SER A 46 -7.43 13.11 1.05
N ARG A 47 -6.58 13.45 2.02
CA ARG A 47 -5.42 12.64 2.43
C ARG A 47 -5.77 11.65 3.53
N TYR A 48 -4.93 10.63 3.68
CA TYR A 48 -4.94 9.73 4.82
C TYR A 48 -4.69 10.50 6.12
N GLY A 49 -5.25 10.02 7.22
CA GLY A 49 -4.98 10.55 8.57
C GLY A 49 -6.18 11.24 9.23
N TYR A 50 -5.92 11.89 10.37
CA TYR A 50 -6.96 12.48 11.19
C TYR A 50 -7.61 13.70 10.52
N ARG A 51 -8.94 13.73 10.46
CA ARG A 51 -9.73 14.85 9.89
C ARG A 51 -10.47 15.56 11.02
N PRO A 52 -9.99 16.72 11.51
CA PRO A 52 -10.59 17.44 12.63
C PRO A 52 -12.08 17.77 12.40
N THR A 53 -12.43 18.21 11.20
CA THR A 53 -13.81 18.53 10.79
C THR A 53 -14.78 17.36 10.99
N PHE A 54 -14.32 16.13 10.80
CA PHE A 54 -15.14 14.92 10.89
C PHE A 54 -14.89 14.12 12.16
N ARG A 55 -13.95 14.57 13.02
CA ARG A 55 -13.51 13.89 14.25
C ARG A 55 -13.23 12.40 14.05
N ARG A 56 -12.69 12.02 12.88
CA ARG A 56 -12.39 10.63 12.51
C ARG A 56 -11.10 10.54 11.71
N VAL A 57 -10.47 9.37 11.74
CA VAL A 57 -9.31 9.06 10.88
C VAL A 57 -9.81 8.57 9.53
N HIS A 58 -9.27 9.15 8.47
CA HIS A 58 -9.43 8.67 7.11
C HIS A 58 -8.39 7.58 6.86
N LYS A 59 -8.87 6.36 6.55
CA LYS A 59 -8.04 5.16 6.40
C LYS A 59 -7.61 4.88 4.96
N GLY A 60 -7.85 5.86 4.08
CA GLY A 60 -7.46 5.83 2.68
C GLY A 60 -7.12 7.21 2.16
N LEU A 61 -7.21 7.34 0.85
CA LEU A 61 -6.95 8.53 0.06
C LEU A 61 -8.13 8.75 -0.89
N ASP A 62 -8.59 9.99 -1.03
CA ASP A 62 -9.64 10.35 -1.98
C ASP A 62 -8.99 11.00 -3.21
N ILE A 63 -9.20 10.41 -4.38
CA ILE A 63 -8.62 10.84 -5.66
C ILE A 63 -9.74 11.33 -6.55
N LYS A 64 -9.62 12.52 -7.12
CA LYS A 64 -10.63 13.09 -8.00
C LYS A 64 -10.79 12.23 -9.24
N VAL A 65 -11.99 11.71 -9.46
CA VAL A 65 -12.41 11.10 -10.74
C VAL A 65 -13.80 11.62 -11.08
N TYR A 66 -14.25 11.34 -12.30
CA TYR A 66 -15.62 11.52 -12.73
C TYR A 66 -16.36 10.19 -12.71
N THR A 67 -17.68 10.27 -12.57
CA THR A 67 -18.53 9.09 -12.67
C THR A 67 -18.35 8.45 -14.05
N GLY A 68 -17.96 7.18 -14.08
CA GLY A 68 -17.69 6.44 -15.32
C GLY A 68 -16.22 6.33 -15.69
N ASP A 69 -15.31 7.07 -15.05
CA ASP A 69 -13.87 6.91 -15.28
C ASP A 69 -13.44 5.48 -14.95
N THR A 70 -12.57 4.88 -15.79
CA THR A 70 -12.11 3.51 -15.55
C THR A 70 -11.19 3.46 -14.34
N ILE A 71 -11.49 2.54 -13.42
CA ILE A 71 -10.64 2.21 -12.26
C ILE A 71 -10.04 0.84 -12.49
N VAL A 72 -8.74 0.71 -12.27
CA VAL A 72 -7.97 -0.52 -12.52
C VAL A 72 -7.35 -1.10 -11.25
N SER A 73 -7.02 -2.39 -11.27
CA SER A 73 -6.30 -3.04 -10.17
C SER A 73 -4.87 -2.51 -10.07
N ALA A 74 -4.43 -2.17 -8.85
CA ALA A 74 -3.11 -1.63 -8.61
C ALA A 74 -1.98 -2.66 -8.79
N PHE A 75 -2.27 -3.93 -8.54
CA PHE A 75 -1.34 -5.05 -8.66
C PHE A 75 -2.08 -6.30 -9.14
N ASP A 76 -1.33 -7.31 -9.56
CA ASP A 76 -1.84 -8.66 -9.75
C ASP A 76 -2.43 -9.19 -8.44
N GLY A 77 -3.53 -9.93 -8.53
CA GLY A 77 -4.15 -10.48 -7.34
C GLY A 77 -5.46 -11.21 -7.60
N LYS A 78 -6.18 -11.47 -6.51
CA LYS A 78 -7.48 -12.12 -6.52
C LYS A 78 -8.51 -11.24 -5.81
N VAL A 79 -9.66 -11.06 -6.43
CA VAL A 79 -10.78 -10.27 -5.91
C VAL A 79 -11.38 -10.98 -4.70
N ARG A 80 -11.25 -10.39 -3.51
CA ARG A 80 -11.80 -10.93 -2.26
C ARG A 80 -13.24 -10.50 -2.01
N VAL A 81 -13.56 -9.25 -2.30
CA VAL A 81 -14.88 -8.67 -1.99
C VAL A 81 -15.38 -7.85 -3.16
N VAL A 82 -16.65 -8.05 -3.51
CA VAL A 82 -17.42 -7.17 -4.41
C VAL A 82 -18.77 -6.96 -3.74
N ARG A 83 -18.99 -5.79 -3.11
CA ARG A 83 -20.20 -5.54 -2.31
C ARG A 83 -20.63 -4.07 -2.37
N TYR A 84 -21.81 -3.82 -1.80
CA TYR A 84 -22.35 -2.50 -1.54
C TYR A 84 -22.43 -2.23 -0.03
N ASP A 85 -22.04 -1.03 0.39
CA ASP A 85 -22.15 -0.50 1.75
C ASP A 85 -22.69 0.93 1.72
N ALA A 86 -23.99 1.10 2.02
CA ALA A 86 -24.65 2.40 1.99
C ALA A 86 -24.07 3.42 2.99
N GLY A 87 -23.54 2.97 4.13
CA GLY A 87 -23.06 3.83 5.21
C GLY A 87 -21.60 4.26 5.08
N GLY A 88 -20.85 3.57 4.23
CA GLY A 88 -19.43 3.79 4.01
C GLY A 88 -19.10 3.77 2.52
N TYR A 89 -18.53 2.66 2.06
CA TYR A 89 -17.81 2.57 0.79
C TYR A 89 -18.68 2.67 -0.47
N GLY A 90 -20.01 2.61 -0.38
CA GLY A 90 -20.87 2.46 -1.55
C GLY A 90 -20.58 1.14 -2.26
N ASN A 91 -20.54 1.15 -3.59
CA ASN A 91 -20.02 0.03 -4.35
C ASN A 91 -18.50 -0.04 -4.18
N TYR A 92 -17.99 -1.19 -3.76
CA TYR A 92 -16.56 -1.36 -3.58
C TYR A 92 -16.06 -2.74 -3.99
N VAL A 93 -14.77 -2.77 -4.29
CA VAL A 93 -13.98 -3.96 -4.58
C VAL A 93 -12.82 -4.02 -3.60
N VAL A 94 -12.50 -5.22 -3.10
CA VAL A 94 -11.26 -5.49 -2.35
C VAL A 94 -10.48 -6.58 -3.06
N ILE A 95 -9.20 -6.34 -3.29
CA ILE A 95 -8.30 -7.26 -4.00
C ILE A 95 -7.15 -7.61 -3.07
N ARG A 96 -6.86 -8.89 -2.92
CA ARG A 96 -5.65 -9.38 -2.24
C ARG A 96 -4.57 -9.63 -3.28
N HIS A 97 -3.38 -9.14 -3.01
CA HIS A 97 -2.24 -9.19 -3.92
C HIS A 97 -1.17 -10.16 -3.44
N ASN A 98 -0.36 -10.61 -4.39
CA ASN A 98 0.74 -11.55 -4.12
C ASN A 98 1.88 -10.92 -3.31
N ASN A 99 1.92 -9.59 -3.20
CA ASN A 99 2.88 -8.85 -2.39
C ASN A 99 2.40 -8.62 -0.95
N GLY A 100 1.32 -9.29 -0.52
CA GLY A 100 0.78 -9.21 0.84
C GLY A 100 -0.16 -8.03 1.09
N LEU A 101 -0.33 -7.10 0.15
CA LEU A 101 -1.30 -6.02 0.28
C LEU A 101 -2.73 -6.49 0.00
N GLU A 102 -3.68 -5.87 0.67
CA GLU A 102 -5.05 -5.71 0.18
C GLU A 102 -5.27 -4.26 -0.26
N THR A 103 -5.84 -4.06 -1.44
CA THR A 103 -6.30 -2.75 -1.91
C THR A 103 -7.81 -2.67 -1.95
N ILE A 104 -8.35 -1.48 -1.68
CA ILE A 104 -9.79 -1.23 -1.61
C ILE A 104 -10.13 -0.06 -2.51
N TYR A 105 -11.16 -0.25 -3.33
CA TYR A 105 -11.65 0.71 -4.31
C TYR A 105 -13.09 1.03 -3.99
N GLY A 106 -13.33 2.16 -3.34
CA GLY A 106 -14.65 2.61 -2.88
C GLY A 106 -15.29 3.67 -3.76
N HIS A 107 -16.56 3.93 -3.47
CA HIS A 107 -17.46 4.89 -4.11
C HIS A 107 -17.69 4.65 -5.61
N LEU A 108 -17.45 3.44 -6.09
CA LEU A 108 -17.59 3.09 -7.50
C LEU A 108 -19.03 3.34 -7.99
N SER A 109 -19.21 3.68 -9.25
CA SER A 109 -20.55 3.68 -9.86
C SER A 109 -20.97 2.27 -10.27
N LYS A 110 -20.00 1.43 -10.67
CA LYS A 110 -20.21 0.06 -11.10
C LYS A 110 -18.96 -0.79 -10.80
N GLN A 111 -19.14 -2.01 -10.30
CA GLN A 111 -18.08 -3.02 -10.27
C GLN A 111 -18.09 -3.83 -11.57
N LEU A 112 -16.91 -4.11 -12.13
CA LEU A 112 -16.74 -4.85 -13.39
C LEU A 112 -16.21 -6.27 -13.18
N VAL A 113 -15.91 -6.64 -11.93
CA VAL A 113 -15.33 -7.93 -11.55
C VAL A 113 -16.24 -8.67 -10.55
N LYS A 114 -15.95 -9.96 -10.35
CA LYS A 114 -16.68 -10.82 -9.40
C LYS A 114 -15.75 -11.30 -8.29
N GLY A 115 -16.34 -11.74 -7.18
CA GLY A 115 -15.57 -12.42 -6.13
C GLY A 115 -14.83 -13.64 -6.69
N ASP A 116 -13.65 -13.90 -6.15
CA ASP A 116 -12.70 -14.95 -6.54
C ASP A 116 -12.10 -14.85 -7.95
N GLN A 117 -12.40 -13.79 -8.71
CA GLN A 117 -11.74 -13.51 -9.99
C GLN A 117 -10.25 -13.17 -9.79
N GLU A 118 -9.37 -13.76 -10.58
CA GLU A 118 -7.99 -13.30 -10.72
C GLU A 118 -7.93 -12.08 -11.63
N VAL A 119 -7.12 -11.10 -11.26
CA VAL A 119 -6.96 -9.84 -12.00
C VAL A 119 -5.49 -9.47 -12.11
N ARG A 120 -5.14 -8.81 -13.22
CA ARG A 120 -3.79 -8.27 -13.43
C ARG A 120 -3.70 -6.79 -13.04
N ALA A 121 -2.50 -6.32 -12.74
CA ALA A 121 -2.22 -4.90 -12.62
C ALA A 121 -2.68 -4.18 -13.91
N GLY A 122 -3.43 -3.09 -13.76
CA GLY A 122 -3.99 -2.34 -14.90
C GLY A 122 -5.29 -2.93 -15.49
N GLU A 123 -5.77 -4.08 -15.00
CA GLU A 123 -7.05 -4.62 -15.44
C GLU A 123 -8.22 -3.76 -14.91
N PRO A 124 -9.20 -3.38 -15.76
CA PRO A 124 -10.41 -2.67 -15.32
C PRO A 124 -11.22 -3.48 -14.30
N ILE A 125 -11.44 -2.89 -13.13
CA ILE A 125 -12.17 -3.53 -12.02
C ILE A 125 -13.49 -2.84 -11.67
N GLY A 126 -13.64 -1.59 -12.10
CA GLY A 126 -14.76 -0.76 -11.73
C GLY A 126 -14.77 0.56 -12.46
N LEU A 127 -15.82 1.34 -12.24
CA LEU A 127 -15.95 2.70 -12.73
C LEU A 127 -16.05 3.67 -11.56
N GLY A 128 -15.38 4.82 -11.66
CA GLY A 128 -15.45 5.92 -10.71
C GLY A 128 -16.89 6.36 -10.47
N GLY A 129 -17.18 6.89 -9.30
CA GLY A 129 -18.56 7.22 -8.93
C GLY A 129 -18.67 8.07 -7.68
N ASN A 130 -19.84 8.02 -7.06
CA ASN A 130 -20.22 8.78 -5.87
C ASN A 130 -21.20 7.98 -4.99
N THR A 131 -21.10 6.65 -4.98
CA THR A 131 -22.05 5.81 -4.23
C THR A 131 -21.71 5.72 -2.74
N GLY A 132 -22.68 5.36 -1.91
CA GLY A 132 -22.50 5.27 -0.46
C GLY A 132 -22.36 6.65 0.19
N ARG A 133 -21.52 6.76 1.23
CA ARG A 133 -21.33 8.00 1.98
C ARG A 133 -20.21 8.84 1.37
N SER A 134 -20.54 9.60 0.33
CA SER A 134 -19.62 10.49 -0.38
C SER A 134 -20.27 11.84 -0.70
N PHE A 135 -19.46 12.91 -0.74
CA PHE A 135 -19.92 14.29 -1.02
C PHE A 135 -19.89 14.65 -2.50
N GLY A 136 -19.12 13.92 -3.32
CA GLY A 136 -18.97 14.19 -4.74
C GLY A 136 -18.11 13.12 -5.40
N SER A 137 -18.13 13.04 -6.73
CA SER A 137 -17.46 11.92 -7.40
C SER A 137 -15.95 11.91 -7.18
N HIS A 138 -15.46 10.78 -6.66
CA HIS A 138 -14.06 10.47 -6.37
C HIS A 138 -13.86 8.96 -6.23
N LEU A 139 -12.61 8.51 -6.29
CA LEU A 139 -12.19 7.17 -5.90
C LEU A 139 -11.69 7.27 -4.46
N HIS A 140 -12.29 6.50 -3.55
CA HIS A 140 -11.69 6.25 -2.25
C HIS A 140 -10.80 5.02 -2.33
N PHE A 141 -9.50 5.19 -2.11
CA PHE A 141 -8.49 4.15 -2.27
C PHE A 141 -7.77 3.87 -0.95
N GLU A 142 -7.73 2.61 -0.54
CA GLU A 142 -6.97 2.18 0.64
C GLU A 142 -5.92 1.13 0.27
N THR A 143 -4.78 1.17 0.97
CA THR A 143 -3.78 0.10 1.02
C THR A 143 -3.75 -0.48 2.43
N ARG A 144 -3.79 -1.81 2.54
CA ARG A 144 -3.80 -2.50 3.82
C ARG A 144 -2.88 -3.70 3.86
N LEU A 145 -2.32 -3.97 5.04
CA LEU A 145 -1.56 -5.18 5.35
C LEU A 145 -2.24 -5.91 6.50
N ALA A 146 -2.81 -7.09 6.26
CA ALA A 146 -3.53 -7.86 7.27
C ALA A 146 -4.56 -7.03 8.10
N GLY A 147 -5.26 -6.10 7.44
CA GLY A 147 -6.26 -5.22 8.05
C GLY A 147 -5.74 -3.88 8.57
N GLU A 148 -4.43 -3.75 8.81
CA GLU A 148 -3.82 -2.47 9.16
C GLU A 148 -3.77 -1.56 7.94
N ALA A 149 -4.28 -0.33 8.06
CA ALA A 149 -4.23 0.62 6.96
C ALA A 149 -2.84 1.25 6.90
N ILE A 150 -2.29 1.32 5.69
CA ILE A 150 -1.05 2.02 5.40
C ILE A 150 -1.43 3.24 4.56
N ASN A 151 -0.88 4.41 4.86
CA ASN A 151 -1.09 5.58 4.01
C ASN A 151 -0.63 5.30 2.56
N PRO A 152 -1.53 5.34 1.55
CA PRO A 152 -1.18 5.05 0.16
C PRO A 152 -0.04 5.92 -0.39
N GLU A 153 0.12 7.15 0.12
CA GLU A 153 1.19 8.06 -0.32
C GLU A 153 2.59 7.65 0.13
N LEU A 154 2.72 6.66 1.02
CA LEU A 154 4.00 6.06 1.37
C LEU A 154 4.47 5.03 0.33
N LEU A 155 3.53 4.45 -0.42
CA LEU A 155 3.78 3.44 -1.44
C LEU A 155 3.78 4.05 -2.84
N PHE A 156 2.98 5.09 -3.06
CA PHE A 156 2.72 5.65 -4.39
C PHE A 156 2.90 7.17 -4.42
N ASN A 157 3.61 7.63 -5.43
CA ASN A 157 3.65 9.02 -5.84
C ASN A 157 2.56 9.28 -6.89
N PHE A 158 1.37 9.69 -6.42
CA PHE A 158 0.21 9.97 -7.28
C PHE A 158 0.45 11.08 -8.30
N GLN A 159 1.32 12.05 -8.02
CA GLN A 159 1.64 13.11 -8.98
C GLN A 159 2.53 12.58 -10.11
N ALA A 160 3.56 11.81 -9.77
CA ALA A 160 4.44 11.17 -10.74
C ALA A 160 3.76 9.99 -11.46
N GLN A 161 2.65 9.46 -10.92
CA GLN A 161 1.99 8.25 -11.39
C GLN A 161 2.90 7.01 -11.28
N ASP A 162 3.68 6.93 -10.19
CA ASP A 162 4.70 5.91 -9.97
C ASP A 162 4.75 5.47 -8.50
N VAL A 163 5.50 4.41 -8.19
CA VAL A 163 5.80 3.98 -6.82
C VAL A 163 6.84 4.90 -6.18
N THR A 164 6.86 4.96 -4.84
CA THR A 164 7.88 5.73 -4.10
C THR A 164 9.24 5.01 -4.06
N GLY A 165 9.25 3.72 -4.36
CA GLY A 165 10.42 2.87 -4.51
C GLY A 165 10.01 1.43 -4.82
N ASP A 166 10.98 0.57 -5.15
CA ASP A 166 10.70 -0.83 -5.50
C ASP A 166 10.12 -1.63 -4.33
N TYR A 167 10.46 -1.26 -3.10
CA TYR A 167 10.06 -1.98 -1.89
C TYR A 167 9.68 -1.04 -0.76
N TYR A 168 8.66 -1.43 0.00
CA TYR A 168 8.27 -0.77 1.24
C TYR A 168 8.33 -1.75 2.41
N THR A 169 9.04 -1.40 3.49
CA THR A 169 9.07 -2.21 4.70
C THR A 169 8.08 -1.68 5.71
N PHE A 170 7.00 -2.42 5.93
CA PHE A 170 6.09 -2.20 7.04
C PHE A 170 6.77 -2.60 8.36
N VAL A 171 6.58 -1.78 9.39
CA VAL A 171 6.96 -2.05 10.78
C VAL A 171 5.80 -1.71 11.70
N LYS A 172 5.38 -2.68 12.51
CA LYS A 172 4.25 -2.53 13.43
C LYS A 172 4.61 -1.53 14.54
N ASN A 173 3.67 -0.64 14.87
CA ASN A 173 3.79 0.38 15.93
C ASN A 173 4.76 1.55 15.68
N GLU A 174 5.38 1.68 14.51
CA GLU A 174 6.07 2.92 14.15
C GLU A 174 5.04 4.01 13.80
N LYS A 175 4.60 4.75 14.82
CA LYS A 175 3.61 5.84 14.73
C LYS A 175 4.09 7.08 13.95
N GLU A 176 5.33 7.10 13.48
CA GLU A 176 5.96 8.28 12.85
C GLU A 176 5.75 8.37 11.34
N PHE A 177 5.71 7.24 10.63
CA PHE A 177 5.60 7.24 9.16
C PHE A 177 4.17 7.58 8.67
N ASP A 178 3.16 7.29 9.50
CA ASP A 178 1.74 7.36 9.16
C ASP A 178 1.11 8.76 9.36
N LYS A 179 1.91 9.76 9.78
CA LYS A 179 1.42 11.08 10.23
C LYS A 179 1.82 12.27 9.37
N THR A 180 2.73 12.13 8.41
CA THR A 180 3.20 13.28 7.63
C THR A 180 2.51 13.36 6.26
N PRO A 181 1.79 14.46 5.93
CA PRO A 181 1.29 14.70 4.59
C PRO A 181 2.46 14.87 3.61
N ALA A 182 2.39 14.25 2.43
CA ALA A 182 3.37 14.44 1.35
C ALA A 182 3.41 15.89 0.79
N THR A 183 2.53 16.78 1.24
CA THR A 183 2.41 18.16 0.72
C THR A 183 3.25 19.23 1.41
N THR A 184 3.95 18.95 2.51
CA THR A 184 4.88 19.92 3.14
C THR A 184 6.36 19.63 2.83
N LEU A 185 6.61 19.02 1.67
CA LEU A 185 7.88 18.37 1.35
C LEU A 185 8.64 18.97 0.17
N ALA A 186 8.03 19.94 -0.51
CA ALA A 186 8.67 20.69 -1.58
C ALA A 186 9.36 21.94 -1.03
N SER A 187 10.32 21.76 -0.11
CA SER A 187 11.46 22.67 0.02
C SER A 187 12.40 22.17 1.11
N ASN A 188 13.67 22.03 0.72
CA ASN A 188 14.85 22.01 1.58
C ASN A 188 14.84 20.98 2.71
N THR A 189 15.28 19.77 2.38
CA THR A 189 16.54 19.17 2.87
C THR A 189 16.41 17.67 2.59
N GLU A 190 17.35 17.10 1.85
CA GLU A 190 17.53 15.68 1.57
C GLU A 190 16.99 14.79 2.71
N ARG A 191 15.80 14.22 2.52
CA ARG A 191 15.17 13.41 3.56
C ARG A 191 15.81 12.04 3.58
N ARG A 192 16.63 11.82 4.60
CA ARG A 192 16.93 10.50 5.16
C ARG A 192 15.62 9.86 5.65
N ASN A 193 14.86 9.26 4.75
CA ASN A 193 13.85 8.27 5.15
C ASN A 193 14.63 7.09 5.74
N ASN A 194 14.51 6.86 7.04
CA ASN A 194 15.15 5.72 7.68
C ASN A 194 14.34 4.46 7.37
N HIS A 195 14.58 3.83 6.23
CA HIS A 195 14.04 2.50 6.00
C HIS A 195 14.92 1.47 6.70
N TYR A 196 14.32 0.41 7.23
CA TYR A 196 15.04 -0.64 7.95
C TYR A 196 14.71 -2.01 7.36
N TYR A 197 15.70 -2.89 7.34
CA TYR A 197 15.61 -4.25 6.81
C TYR A 197 16.12 -5.25 7.85
N LYS A 198 15.30 -6.25 8.21
CA LYS A 198 15.70 -7.34 9.10
C LYS A 198 16.35 -8.47 8.31
N VAL A 199 17.64 -8.67 8.52
CA VAL A 199 18.45 -9.72 7.88
C VAL A 199 17.84 -11.10 8.14
N ARG A 200 17.61 -11.89 7.08
CA ARG A 200 17.13 -13.27 7.18
C ARG A 200 18.29 -14.27 7.15
N LYS A 201 18.02 -15.52 7.54
CA LYS A 201 19.03 -16.59 7.55
C LYS A 201 19.56 -16.83 6.13
N GLY A 202 20.87 -16.68 5.95
CA GLY A 202 21.56 -16.93 4.68
C GLY A 202 21.64 -15.72 3.73
N GLU A 203 21.13 -14.55 4.12
CA GLU A 203 21.24 -13.36 3.27
C GLU A 203 22.62 -12.70 3.34
N THR A 204 23.03 -12.07 2.23
CA THR A 204 24.27 -11.29 2.10
C THR A 204 23.95 -9.81 1.99
N LEU A 205 24.91 -8.94 2.33
CA LEU A 205 24.75 -7.49 2.15
C LEU A 205 24.40 -7.12 0.71
N SER A 206 25.03 -7.77 -0.28
CA SER A 206 24.74 -7.55 -1.69
C SER A 206 23.34 -8.01 -2.06
N GLY A 207 22.95 -9.23 -1.70
CA GLY A 207 21.62 -9.74 -2.00
C GLY A 207 20.51 -8.95 -1.31
N ILE A 208 20.77 -8.40 -0.12
CA ILE A 208 19.86 -7.47 0.54
C ILE A 208 19.81 -6.14 -0.20
N ALA A 209 20.95 -5.55 -0.56
CA ALA A 209 20.99 -4.29 -1.29
C ALA A 209 20.27 -4.38 -2.65
N ASP A 210 20.49 -5.46 -3.40
CA ASP A 210 19.78 -5.75 -4.66
C ASP A 210 18.27 -5.86 -4.44
N LYS A 211 17.86 -6.51 -3.35
CA LYS A 211 16.45 -6.63 -2.93
C LYS A 211 15.87 -5.35 -2.35
N LEU A 212 16.69 -4.35 -2.04
CA LEU A 212 16.25 -3.05 -1.56
C LEU A 212 16.33 -1.99 -2.66
N GLY A 213 16.85 -2.35 -3.84
CA GLY A 213 17.04 -1.42 -4.96
C GLY A 213 18.13 -0.37 -4.70
N ILE A 214 19.07 -0.63 -3.78
CA ILE A 214 20.15 0.31 -3.44
C ILE A 214 21.53 -0.30 -3.66
N ALA A 215 22.56 0.54 -3.74
CA ALA A 215 23.94 0.05 -3.86
C ALA A 215 24.37 -0.67 -2.57
N THR A 216 25.10 -1.78 -2.68
CA THR A 216 25.64 -2.47 -1.49
C THR A 216 26.51 -1.55 -0.65
N ASP A 217 27.28 -0.67 -1.29
CA ASP A 217 28.10 0.33 -0.61
C ASP A 217 27.27 1.37 0.14
N GLU A 218 26.08 1.71 -0.36
CA GLU A 218 25.13 2.59 0.32
C GLU A 218 24.52 1.92 1.56
N LEU A 219 24.06 0.66 1.43
CA LEU A 219 23.57 -0.14 2.55
C LEU A 219 24.65 -0.28 3.64
N MET A 220 25.90 -0.52 3.24
CA MET A 220 27.02 -0.61 4.15
C MET A 220 27.29 0.73 4.85
N ARG A 221 27.31 1.84 4.10
CA ARG A 221 27.53 3.19 4.64
C ARG A 221 26.46 3.57 5.66
N ASN A 222 25.19 3.27 5.35
CA ASN A 222 24.04 3.57 6.21
C ASN A 222 24.08 2.79 7.53
N ASN A 223 24.82 1.67 7.58
CA ASN A 223 24.96 0.79 8.74
C ASN A 223 26.35 0.76 9.37
N ARG A 224 27.28 1.62 8.92
CA ARG A 224 28.68 1.61 9.35
C ARG A 224 29.34 0.22 9.18
N LEU A 225 28.97 -0.49 8.13
CA LEU A 225 29.51 -1.80 7.76
C LEU A 225 30.59 -1.65 6.70
N SER A 226 31.44 -2.65 6.60
CA SER A 226 32.51 -2.77 5.61
C SER A 226 32.34 -4.05 4.80
N LYS A 227 33.09 -4.20 3.70
CA LYS A 227 33.13 -5.44 2.91
C LYS A 227 33.54 -6.68 3.72
N LYS A 228 34.17 -6.49 4.89
CA LYS A 228 34.55 -7.58 5.83
C LYS A 228 33.48 -7.84 6.90
N SER A 229 32.53 -6.93 7.07
CA SER A 229 31.50 -7.04 8.09
C SER A 229 30.56 -8.20 7.75
N ARG A 230 30.27 -9.04 8.75
CA ARG A 230 29.30 -10.13 8.62
C ARG A 230 27.98 -9.72 9.24
N ILE A 231 26.90 -9.86 8.48
CA ILE A 231 25.55 -9.65 8.98
C ILE A 231 24.99 -10.93 9.60
N ARG A 232 24.18 -10.78 10.64
CA ARG A 232 23.57 -11.92 11.35
C ARG A 232 22.06 -11.96 11.12
N PRO A 233 21.44 -13.14 11.06
CA PRO A 233 19.98 -13.23 11.02
C PRO A 233 19.37 -12.51 12.22
N GLY A 234 18.37 -11.67 11.96
CA GLY A 234 17.73 -10.79 12.95
C GLY A 234 18.37 -9.41 13.11
N GLN A 235 19.54 -9.16 12.51
CA GLN A 235 20.17 -7.84 12.49
C GLN A 235 19.32 -6.85 11.69
N ILE A 236 19.19 -5.62 12.19
CA ILE A 236 18.48 -4.54 11.51
C ILE A 236 19.48 -3.70 10.71
N LEU A 237 19.21 -3.49 9.43
CA LEU A 237 20.00 -2.67 8.53
C LEU A 237 19.18 -1.47 8.06
N ARG A 238 19.69 -0.27 8.25
CA ARG A 238 19.15 0.97 7.70
C ARG A 238 19.49 1.11 6.22
N TYR A 239 18.55 1.46 5.38
CA TYR A 239 18.77 1.72 3.96
C TYR A 239 18.14 3.03 3.51
#